data_AF-D2RVB0-F1
#
_entry.id   AF-D2RVB0-F1
#
_cell.length_a   1.000
_cell.length_b   1.000
_cell.length_c   1.000
_cell.angle_alpha   90.00
_cell.angle_beta   90.00
_cell.angle_gamma   90.00
#
_symmetry.space_group_name_H-M   'P 1'
#
loop_
_entity.id
_entity.type
_entity.pdbx_description
1 polymer ?
#
loop_
_entity_poly.entity_id
_entity_poly.type
_entity_poly.pdbx_seq_one_letter_code
_entity_poly.pdbx_strand_id
1 'polypeptide(L)' 'MEHHYGGPELPSSHNRLREKTACRTCESQIGPRDRRLTWRVRDGADVFEYHYCSDECLQAARDRHRQ' A
#
# COMPACT_ATOMS: atom_id res chain seq x y z
N MET A 1 25.04 28.33 8.37
CA MET A 1 25.05 27.34 9.46
C MET A 1 24.02 26.29 9.11
N GLU A 2 24.48 25.17 8.53
CA GLU A 2 23.62 24.06 8.11
C GLU A 2 23.35 23.19 9.34
N HIS A 3 22.08 23.16 9.78
CA HIS A 3 21.64 22.33 10.90
C HIS A 3 21.57 20.88 10.43
N HIS A 4 22.67 20.13 10.56
CA HIS A 4 22.68 18.69 10.35
C HIS A 4 21.90 18.02 11.50
N TYR A 5 20.66 17.63 11.21
CA TYR A 5 19.82 16.85 12.12
C TYR A 5 20.37 15.42 12.25
N GLY A 6 21.04 15.11 13.36
CA GLY A 6 21.53 13.77 13.71
C GLY A 6 20.45 12.85 14.29
N GLY A 7 19.26 12.83 13.68
CA GLY A 7 18.19 11.89 14.03
C GLY A 7 18.42 10.51 13.39
N PRO A 8 17.70 9.46 13.82
CA PRO A 8 17.72 8.18 13.11
C PRO A 8 17.39 8.43 11.65
N GLU A 9 18.08 7.75 10.72
CA GLU A 9 17.81 7.84 9.29
C GLU A 9 16.32 7.55 9.08
N LEU A 10 15.52 8.60 8.90
CA LEU A 10 14.13 8.45 8.49
C LEU A 10 14.21 7.63 7.20
N PRO A 11 13.56 6.46 7.11
CA PRO A 11 13.61 5.67 5.89
C PRO A 11 13.17 6.57 4.77
N SER A 12 14.14 6.91 3.90
CA SER A 12 13.96 7.93 2.86
C SER A 12 12.63 7.66 2.18
N SER A 13 11.74 8.65 2.19
CA SER A 13 10.37 8.55 1.65
C SER A 13 10.34 8.02 0.21
N HIS A 14 11.48 8.15 -0.50
CA HIS A 14 11.73 7.60 -1.83
C HIS A 14 11.82 6.07 -1.92
N ASN A 15 12.09 5.35 -0.82
CA ASN A 15 12.23 3.88 -0.85
C ASN A 15 10.86 3.18 -0.87
N ARG A 16 9.83 3.76 -0.24
CA ARG A 16 8.45 3.23 -0.24
C ARG A 16 7.80 3.18 -1.63
N LEU A 17 8.33 3.96 -2.57
CA LEU A 17 7.87 3.97 -3.97
C LEU A 17 8.45 2.80 -4.80
N ARG A 18 9.48 2.11 -4.31
CA ARG A 18 10.16 1.03 -5.05
C ARG A 18 9.76 -0.38 -4.64
N GLU A 19 9.03 -0.52 -3.53
CA GLU A 19 8.61 -1.83 -3.05
C GLU A 19 7.48 -2.38 -3.94
N LYS A 20 7.77 -3.50 -4.60
CA LYS A 20 6.74 -4.26 -5.30
C LYS A 20 5.77 -4.80 -4.26
N THR A 21 4.47 -4.68 -4.54
CA THR A 21 3.45 -5.16 -3.61
C THR A 21 2.55 -6.18 -4.31
N ALA A 22 2.12 -7.22 -3.62
CA ALA A 22 1.20 -8.19 -4.20
C ALA A 22 -0.24 -7.67 -4.15
N CYS A 23 -0.99 -7.90 -5.23
CA CYS A 23 -2.44 -7.69 -5.24
C CYS A 23 -3.10 -8.65 -4.25
N ARG A 24 -3.93 -8.14 -3.33
CA ARG A 24 -4.61 -9.00 -2.34
C ARG A 24 -5.61 -9.98 -2.95
N THR A 25 -6.13 -9.68 -4.15
CA THR A 25 -7.17 -10.48 -4.81
C THR A 25 -6.62 -11.56 -5.73
N CYS A 26 -5.62 -11.24 -6.56
CA CYS A 26 -5.08 -12.15 -7.58
C CYS A 26 -3.59 -12.45 -7.40
N GLU A 27 -2.96 -11.94 -6.33
CA GLU A 27 -1.56 -12.18 -5.95
C GLU A 27 -0.52 -11.72 -6.98
N SER A 28 -0.96 -11.03 -8.04
CA SER A 28 -0.06 -10.46 -9.04
C SER A 28 0.83 -9.36 -8.44
N GLN A 29 2.10 -9.30 -8.88
CA GLN A 29 3.04 -8.27 -8.43
C GLN A 29 2.68 -6.91 -9.07
N ILE A 30 2.42 -5.93 -8.22
CA ILE A 30 2.26 -4.52 -8.57
C ILE A 30 3.63 -3.88 -8.46
N GLY A 31 4.22 -3.55 -9.62
CA GLY A 31 5.48 -2.83 -9.69
C GLY A 31 5.35 -1.36 -9.31
N PRO A 32 6.49 -0.66 -9.16
CA PRO A 32 6.52 0.74 -8.75
C PRO A 32 5.94 1.71 -9.81
N ARG A 33 5.79 1.25 -11.05
CA ARG A 33 5.20 2.02 -12.17
C ARG A 33 3.77 1.57 -12.49
N ASP A 34 3.32 0.48 -11.89
CA ASP A 34 1.99 -0.06 -12.11
C ASP A 34 0.95 0.76 -11.35
N ARG A 35 -0.28 0.76 -11.87
CA ARG A 35 -1.40 1.38 -11.19
C ARG A 35 -1.68 0.60 -9.91
N ARG A 36 -1.37 1.21 -8.75
CA ARG A 36 -1.65 0.65 -7.43
C ARG A 36 -2.86 1.33 -6.82
N LEU A 37 -3.92 0.57 -6.58
CA LEU A 37 -5.05 1.00 -5.76
C LEU A 37 -4.83 0.54 -4.33
N THR A 38 -5.08 1.42 -3.37
CA THR A 38 -4.93 1.12 -1.95
C THR A 38 -6.29 1.25 -1.27
N TRP A 39 -6.71 0.20 -0.59
CA TRP A 39 -7.90 0.22 0.25
C TRP A 39 -7.50 0.09 1.71
N ARG A 40 -7.99 1.02 2.53
CA ARG A 40 -7.78 1.02 3.97
C ARG A 40 -9.06 0.62 4.67
N VAL A 41 -8.98 -0.45 5.46
CA VAL A 41 -10.06 -0.94 6.31
C VAL A 41 -9.70 -0.60 7.75
N ARG A 42 -10.65 -0.04 8.48
CA ARG A 42 -10.50 0.22 9.92
C ARG A 42 -11.33 -0.80 10.67
N ASP A 43 -10.69 -1.51 11.60
CA ASP A 43 -11.34 -2.44 12.52
C ASP A 43 -10.96 -2.05 13.95
N GLY A 44 -11.86 -1.34 14.63
CA GLY A 44 -11.56 -0.77 15.95
C GLY A 44 -10.37 0.21 15.93
N ALA A 45 -9.30 -0.14 16.65
CA ALA A 45 -8.05 0.64 16.70
C ALA A 45 -7.07 0.27 15.58
N ASP A 46 -7.32 -0.83 14.87
CA ASP A 46 -6.45 -1.36 13.84
C ASP A 46 -6.80 -0.78 12.46
N VAL A 47 -5.75 -0.54 11.66
CA VAL A 47 -5.88 -0.07 10.28
C VAL A 47 -5.15 -1.04 9.36
N PHE A 48 -5.90 -1.74 8.53
CA PHE A 48 -5.36 -2.64 7.52
C PHE A 48 -5.27 -1.93 6.18
N GLU A 49 -4.11 -2.02 5.54
CA GLU A 49 -3.88 -1.49 4.20
C GLU A 49 -3.71 -2.65 3.22
N TYR A 50 -4.55 -2.66 2.18
CA TYR A 50 -4.51 -3.66 1.11
C TYR A 50 -4.27 -3.00 -0.24
N HIS A 51 -3.57 -3.70 -1.13
CA HIS A 51 -3.19 -3.20 -2.44
C HIS A 51 -3.79 -4.04 -3.55
N TYR A 52 -4.17 -3.38 -4.65
CA TYR A 52 -4.84 -4.00 -5.80
C TYR A 52 -4.27 -3.48 -7.11
N CYS A 53 -4.14 -4.36 -8.09
CA CYS A 53 -3.59 -4.04 -9.41
C CYS A 53 -4.62 -3.45 -10.38
N SER A 54 -5.91 -3.61 -10.10
CA SER A 54 -7.01 -3.11 -10.93
C SER A 54 -8.26 -2.80 -10.11
N ASP A 55 -9.16 -2.02 -10.70
CA ASP A 55 -10.46 -1.70 -10.10
C ASP A 55 -11.31 -2.96 -9.91
N GLU A 56 -11.27 -3.89 -10.87
CA GLU A 56 -11.94 -5.20 -10.76
C GLU A 56 -11.47 -5.98 -9.52
N CYS A 57 -10.16 -6.01 -9.27
CA CYS A 57 -9.61 -6.69 -8.10
C CYS A 57 -10.03 -6.02 -6.79
N LEU A 58 -10.10 -4.69 -6.78
CA LEU A 58 -10.59 -3.92 -5.63
C LEU A 58 -12.08 -4.19 -5.40
N GLN A 59 -12.89 -4.15 -6.44
CA GLN A 59 -14.33 -4.36 -6.36
C GLN A 59 -14.65 -5.77 -5.84
N ALA A 60 -13.99 -6.81 -6.37
CA ALA A 60 -14.13 -8.17 -5.87
C ALA A 60 -13.77 -8.30 -4.37
N ALA A 61 -12.78 -7.55 -3.87
CA ALA A 61 -12.46 -7.53 -2.45
C ALA A 61 -13.51 -6.81 -1.61
N ARG A 62 -14.09 -5.71 -2.11
CA ARG A 62 -15.19 -4.99 -1.45
C ARG A 62 -16.45 -5.85 -1.34
N ASP A 63 -16.78 -6.59 -2.40
CA ASP A 63 -17.94 -7.49 -2.41
C ASP A 63 -17.77 -8.65 -1.43
N ARG A 64 -16.54 -9.13 -1.21
CA ARG A 64 -16.22 -10.13 -0.17
C ARG A 64 -16.31 -9.59 1.24
N HIS A 65 -15.91 -8.33 1.47
CA HIS A 65 -15.98 -7.72 2.80
C HIS A 65 -17.41 -7.35 3.22
N ARG A 66 -18.33 -7.23 2.26
CA ARG A 66 -19.74 -6.93 2.55
C ARG A 66 -20.54 -8.16 2.99
N GLN A 67 -20.06 -9.36 2.68
CA GLN A 67 -20.63 -10.65 3.07
C GLN A 67 -20.14 -11.06 4.45
#